data_AF-A0A6J6E7E3-F1
#
_entry.id   AF-A0A6J6E7E3-F1
#
_cell.length_a   1.000
_cell.length_b   1.000
_cell.length_c   1.000
_cell.angle_alpha   90.00
_cell.angle_beta   90.00
_cell.angle_gamma   90.00
#
_symmetry.space_group_name_H-M   'P 1'
#
loop_
_entity.id
_entity.type
_entity.pdbx_description
1 polymer ?
#
loop_
_entity_poly.entity_id
_entity_poly.type
_entity_poly.pdbx_seq_one_letter_code
_entity_poly.pdbx_strand_id
1 'polypeptide(L)'
;MQEAIDNRRNIWSGTLCKKSSTQNILLGLAINHDASGDDNFNVNGEYVLIENGSSSLVNLEGWTLRDTSQRSFKFPKNSSIQPGQRITVKAGFGDNTVAEFFMNSPTPMFENIDKFNGVGDGAYLLDEFGNLRFWTIYN
;
A
#
# COMPACT_ATOMS: atom_id res chain seq x y z
N MET A 1 20.79 6.78 6.29
CA MET A 1 19.63 7.71 6.23
C MET A 1 19.08 7.98 7.64
N GLN A 2 18.85 6.95 8.46
CA GLN A 2 18.48 7.10 9.87
C GLN A 2 19.53 7.91 10.69
N GLU A 3 20.84 7.68 10.48
CA GLU A 3 21.92 8.42 11.17
C GLU A 3 22.02 9.92 10.83
N ALA A 4 21.46 10.35 9.69
CA ALA A 4 21.54 11.76 9.27
C ALA A 4 20.49 12.64 9.98
N ILE A 5 19.40 12.04 10.46
CA ILE A 5 18.31 12.72 11.16
C ILE A 5 18.77 13.14 12.58
N ASP A 6 19.57 12.30 13.24
CA ASP A 6 19.97 12.55 14.64
C ASP A 6 21.02 13.66 14.78
N ASN A 7 21.73 14.01 13.70
CA ASN A 7 22.89 14.91 13.77
C ASN A 7 22.62 16.38 13.38
N ARG A 8 21.38 16.76 12.99
CA ARG A 8 20.97 18.14 12.64
C ARG A 8 21.96 18.91 11.73
N ARG A 9 22.62 18.25 10.78
CA ARG A 9 23.55 18.91 9.83
C ARG A 9 22.83 19.23 8.51
N ASN A 10 22.28 20.44 8.39
CA ASN A 10 21.69 21.09 7.19
C ASN A 10 20.49 20.41 6.50
N ILE A 11 19.76 21.21 5.68
CA ILE A 11 18.58 21.02 4.78
C ILE A 11 17.38 20.23 5.31
N TRP A 12 17.58 19.29 6.23
CA TRP A 12 16.54 18.46 6.84
C TRP A 12 15.95 19.20 8.04
N SER A 13 14.91 20.01 7.77
CA SER A 13 14.05 20.52 8.83
C SER A 13 13.37 19.34 9.52
N GLY A 14 13.75 19.08 10.78
CA GLY A 14 13.16 18.03 11.63
C GLY A 14 11.64 18.20 11.88
N THR A 15 11.03 19.24 11.31
CA THR A 15 9.60 19.52 11.41
C THR A 15 8.80 19.04 10.18
N LEU A 16 9.46 18.77 9.04
CA LEU A 16 8.76 18.34 7.81
C LEU A 16 8.51 16.84 7.76
N CYS A 17 9.43 16.03 8.28
CA CYS A 17 9.19 14.61 8.55
C CYS A 17 8.65 14.47 9.97
N LYS A 18 7.36 14.72 10.19
CA LYS A 18 6.73 14.34 11.46
C LYS A 18 6.99 12.84 11.65
N LYS A 19 7.67 12.49 12.74
CA LYS A 19 7.95 11.11 13.12
C LYS A 19 6.61 10.42 13.35
N SER A 20 6.14 9.66 12.38
CA SER A 20 4.91 8.89 12.53
C SER A 20 5.10 7.90 13.70
N SER A 21 4.07 7.81 14.55
CA SER A 21 4.05 6.91 15.71
C SER A 21 4.18 5.43 15.33
N THR A 22 4.08 5.13 14.04
CA THR A 22 4.09 3.78 13.50
C THR A 22 5.49 3.30 13.08
N GLN A 23 6.58 4.04 13.33
CA GLN A 23 7.94 3.73 12.81
C GLN A 23 8.46 2.30 13.07
N ASN A 24 7.94 1.58 14.07
CA ASN A 24 8.33 0.21 14.41
C ASN A 24 7.20 -0.81 14.18
N ILE A 25 6.39 -0.62 13.13
CA ILE A 25 5.34 -1.55 12.75
C ILE A 25 5.87 -2.50 11.69
N LEU A 26 5.73 -3.81 11.95
CA LEU A 26 5.91 -4.87 10.99
C LEU A 26 4.65 -4.98 10.13
N LEU A 27 4.76 -4.53 8.88
CA LEU A 27 3.75 -4.69 7.84
C LEU A 27 4.27 -5.62 6.74
N GLY A 28 3.37 -6.41 6.16
CA GLY A 28 3.60 -7.14 4.92
C GLY A 28 2.75 -6.54 3.80
N LEU A 29 3.28 -6.55 2.58
CA LEU A 29 2.56 -6.14 1.37
C LEU A 29 2.77 -7.19 0.29
N ALA A 30 1.68 -7.66 -0.31
CA ALA A 30 1.71 -8.61 -1.43
C ALA A 30 0.74 -8.16 -2.52
N ILE A 31 1.10 -8.38 -3.78
CA ILE A 31 0.29 -8.01 -4.94
C ILE A 31 -0.14 -9.31 -5.63
N ASN A 32 -1.45 -9.45 -5.87
CA ASN A 32 -1.95 -10.40 -6.86
C ASN A 32 -2.21 -9.64 -8.15
N HIS A 33 -1.37 -9.87 -9.15
CA HIS A 33 -1.42 -9.20 -10.45
C HIS A 33 -2.10 -10.07 -11.51
N ASP A 34 -1.97 -11.38 -11.42
CA ASP A 34 -2.58 -12.33 -12.35
C ASP A 34 -4.00 -12.68 -11.86
N ALA A 35 -4.99 -11.94 -12.36
CA ALA A 35 -6.38 -12.29 -12.11
C ALA A 35 -6.73 -13.55 -12.91
N SER A 36 -7.37 -14.54 -12.28
CA SER A 36 -7.79 -15.73 -13.03
C SER A 36 -8.77 -15.34 -14.14
N GLY A 37 -8.46 -15.68 -15.39
CA GLY A 37 -9.34 -15.43 -16.55
C GLY A 37 -8.85 -14.26 -17.41
N ASP A 38 -9.78 -13.45 -17.92
CA ASP A 38 -9.46 -12.21 -18.64
C ASP A 38 -9.60 -11.04 -17.65
N ASP A 39 -8.50 -10.35 -17.39
CA ASP A 39 -8.39 -9.27 -16.41
C ASP A 39 -9.39 -8.12 -16.69
N ASN A 40 -9.78 -7.91 -17.95
CA ASN A 40 -10.78 -6.91 -18.33
C ASN A 40 -12.18 -7.24 -17.80
N PHE A 41 -12.45 -8.52 -17.53
CA PHE A 41 -13.69 -9.01 -16.94
C PHE A 41 -13.54 -9.38 -15.46
N ASN A 42 -12.31 -9.43 -14.92
CA ASN A 42 -11.99 -9.75 -13.54
C ASN A 42 -11.01 -8.76 -12.90
N VAL A 43 -11.29 -7.46 -13.02
CA VAL A 43 -10.47 -6.39 -12.42
C VAL A 43 -10.28 -6.56 -10.91
N ASN A 44 -11.26 -7.16 -10.20
CA ASN A 44 -11.14 -7.46 -8.77
C ASN A 44 -10.25 -8.68 -8.44
N GLY A 45 -9.85 -9.46 -9.45
CA GLY A 45 -8.82 -10.48 -9.30
C GLY A 45 -7.43 -9.86 -9.10
N GLU A 46 -7.25 -8.60 -9.47
CA GLU A 46 -6.09 -7.80 -9.09
C GLU A 46 -6.30 -7.11 -7.75
N TYR A 47 -5.37 -7.33 -6.81
CA TYR A 47 -5.46 -6.77 -5.48
C TYR A 47 -4.13 -6.67 -4.75
N VAL A 48 -4.11 -5.85 -3.70
CA VAL A 48 -3.02 -5.75 -2.74
C VAL A 48 -3.48 -6.27 -1.38
N LEU A 49 -2.69 -7.17 -0.80
CA LEU A 49 -2.85 -7.61 0.58
C LEU A 49 -1.90 -6.83 1.48
N ILE A 50 -2.45 -6.29 2.57
CA ILE A 50 -1.70 -5.64 3.63
C ILE A 50 -1.87 -6.47 4.90
N GLU A 51 -0.76 -6.95 5.47
CA GLU A 51 -0.75 -7.76 6.68
C GLU A 51 -0.14 -6.99 7.85
N ASN A 52 -0.79 -7.04 9.02
CA ASN A 52 -0.19 -6.57 10.25
C ASN A 52 0.52 -7.72 10.98
N GLY A 53 1.84 -7.81 10.79
CA GLY A 53 2.68 -8.77 11.51
C GLY A 53 3.07 -8.30 12.92
N SER A 54 2.64 -7.12 13.35
CA SER A 54 2.98 -6.55 14.66
C SER A 54 2.08 -7.10 15.76
N SER A 55 2.51 -6.95 17.01
CA SER A 55 1.70 -7.29 18.19
C SER A 55 0.69 -6.19 18.58
N SER A 56 0.62 -5.09 17.84
CA SER A 56 -0.25 -3.94 18.11
C SER A 56 -1.14 -3.61 16.92
N LEU A 57 -2.30 -2.99 17.19
CA LEU A 57 -3.17 -2.45 16.16
C LEU A 57 -2.43 -1.41 15.29
N VAL A 58 -2.63 -1.49 13.98
CA VAL A 58 -2.15 -0.51 13.02
C VAL A 58 -3.31 0.36 12.59
N ASN A 59 -3.25 1.65 12.87
CA ASN A 59 -4.19 2.61 12.32
C ASN A 59 -3.76 2.99 10.91
N LEU A 60 -4.64 2.78 9.93
CA LEU A 60 -4.42 3.16 8.54
C LEU A 60 -5.23 4.39 8.13
N GLU A 61 -5.97 5.02 9.04
CA GLU A 61 -6.74 6.22 8.71
C GLU A 61 -5.86 7.27 8.02
N GLY A 62 -6.27 7.66 6.81
CA GLY A 62 -5.55 8.67 6.03
C GLY A 62 -4.28 8.18 5.33
N TRP A 63 -3.87 6.93 5.52
CA TRP A 63 -2.79 6.30 4.76
C TRP A 63 -3.17 6.18 3.29
N THR A 64 -2.17 6.06 2.43
CA THR A 64 -2.35 5.96 0.98
C THR A 64 -1.65 4.71 0.44
N LEU A 65 -2.40 3.88 -0.28
CA LEU A 65 -1.86 2.86 -1.17
C LEU A 65 -1.71 3.46 -2.56
N ARG A 66 -0.54 3.31 -3.19
CA ARG A 66 -0.26 3.87 -4.51
C ARG A 66 0.42 2.83 -5.40
N ASP A 67 0.14 2.82 -6.69
CA ASP A 67 0.85 2.01 -7.68
C ASP A 67 1.97 2.79 -8.40
N THR A 68 2.69 2.16 -9.33
CA THR A 68 3.75 2.85 -10.12
C THR A 68 3.17 3.90 -11.08
N SER A 69 1.98 3.66 -11.62
CA SER A 69 1.24 4.63 -12.45
C SER A 69 0.60 5.79 -11.67
N GLN A 70 0.93 5.92 -10.38
CA GLN A 70 0.49 6.97 -9.46
C GLN A 70 -1.01 7.00 -9.13
N ARG A 71 -1.78 5.97 -9.51
CA ARG A 71 -3.13 5.75 -9.03
C ARG A 71 -3.07 5.47 -7.53
N SER A 72 -3.97 6.08 -6.77
CA SER A 72 -3.90 6.07 -5.31
C SER A 72 -5.24 5.81 -4.66
N PHE A 73 -5.24 5.01 -3.61
CA PHE A 73 -6.38 4.78 -2.72
C PHE A 73 -6.04 5.30 -1.33
N LYS A 74 -6.93 6.14 -0.78
CA LYS A 74 -6.79 6.68 0.57
C LYS A 74 -7.72 5.95 1.53
N PHE A 75 -7.16 5.41 2.60
CA PHE A 75 -7.92 4.70 3.62
C PHE A 75 -8.88 5.65 4.34
N PRO A 76 -10.17 5.30 4.45
CA PRO A 76 -11.17 6.11 5.13
C PRO A 76 -10.96 6.12 6.64
N LYS A 77 -11.75 6.94 7.33
CA LYS A 77 -11.78 6.98 8.80
C LYS A 77 -12.04 5.61 9.41
N ASN A 78 -11.43 5.36 10.57
CA ASN A 78 -11.55 4.10 11.30
C ASN A 78 -10.97 2.86 10.58
N SER A 79 -10.16 3.06 9.53
CA SER A 79 -9.44 1.94 8.89
C SER A 79 -8.31 1.47 9.80
N SER A 80 -8.30 0.19 10.17
CA SER A 80 -7.25 -0.38 11.01
C SER A 80 -7.06 -1.87 10.77
N ILE A 81 -5.86 -2.37 11.07
CA ILE A 81 -5.54 -3.80 11.01
C ILE A 81 -5.17 -4.27 12.41
N GLN A 82 -5.92 -5.23 12.94
CA GLN A 82 -5.59 -5.90 14.21
C GLN A 82 -4.32 -6.76 14.07
N PRO A 83 -3.62 -7.08 15.17
CA PRO A 83 -2.48 -7.99 15.14
C PRO A 83 -2.79 -9.31 14.41
N GLY A 84 -1.95 -9.69 13.46
CA GLY A 84 -2.08 -10.92 12.66
C GLY A 84 -3.23 -10.91 11.65
N GLN A 85 -3.93 -9.78 11.46
CA GLN A 85 -5.01 -9.66 10.48
C GLN A 85 -4.51 -9.04 9.17
N ARG A 86 -5.38 -9.08 8.15
CA ARG A 86 -5.11 -8.59 6.81
C ARG A 86 -6.23 -7.72 6.29
N ILE A 87 -5.88 -6.75 5.45
CA ILE A 87 -6.80 -6.01 4.59
C ILE A 87 -6.48 -6.35 3.14
N THR A 88 -7.51 -6.48 2.31
CA THR A 88 -7.40 -6.61 0.86
C THR A 88 -7.88 -5.32 0.19
N VAL A 89 -7.08 -4.76 -0.71
CA VAL A 89 -7.48 -3.64 -1.56
C VAL A 89 -7.57 -4.11 -3.00
N LYS A 90 -8.78 -4.25 -3.52
CA LYS A 90 -9.08 -4.74 -4.88
C LYS A 90 -9.06 -3.57 -5.87
N ALA A 91 -8.57 -3.80 -7.08
CA ALA A 91 -8.44 -2.77 -8.09
C ALA A 91 -9.80 -2.26 -8.59
N GLY A 92 -10.77 -3.16 -8.78
CA GLY A 92 -12.08 -2.86 -9.35
C GLY A 92 -13.07 -2.21 -8.39
N PHE A 93 -14.37 -2.38 -8.69
CA PHE A 93 -15.49 -1.82 -7.93
C PHE A 93 -16.03 -2.78 -6.87
N GLY A 94 -16.56 -2.22 -5.79
CA GLY A 94 -17.26 -2.93 -4.74
C GLY A 94 -17.55 -2.04 -3.53
N ASP A 95 -18.19 -2.62 -2.52
CA ASP A 95 -18.51 -1.91 -1.28
C ASP A 95 -17.43 -2.14 -0.22
N ASN A 96 -16.87 -1.05 0.29
CA ASN A 96 -15.83 -1.13 1.32
C ASN A 96 -16.37 -1.77 2.61
N THR A 97 -15.58 -2.67 3.18
CA THR A 97 -15.79 -3.27 4.51
C THR A 97 -14.60 -2.97 5.41
N VAL A 98 -14.59 -3.55 6.62
CA VAL A 98 -13.43 -3.43 7.53
C VAL A 98 -12.18 -4.17 7.04
N ALA A 99 -12.34 -5.16 6.16
CA ALA A 99 -11.27 -6.03 5.69
C ALA A 99 -11.03 -5.95 4.17
N GLU A 100 -11.95 -5.34 3.41
CA GLU A 100 -11.86 -5.24 1.96
C GLU A 100 -12.16 -3.81 1.51
N PHE A 101 -11.32 -3.28 0.64
CA PHE A 101 -11.49 -1.96 0.03
C PHE A 101 -11.36 -2.05 -1.48
N PHE A 102 -11.89 -1.05 -2.17
CA PHE A 102 -11.96 -1.01 -3.63
C PHE A 102 -11.40 0.31 -4.16
N MET A 103 -10.49 0.22 -5.13
CA MET A 103 -9.91 1.41 -5.78
C MET A 103 -10.86 2.01 -6.83
N ASN A 104 -11.93 1.29 -7.20
CA ASN A 104 -12.96 1.70 -8.16
C ASN A 104 -12.36 2.00 -9.56
N SER A 105 -11.36 1.21 -9.96
CA SER A 105 -10.78 1.30 -11.30
C SER A 105 -11.68 0.59 -12.32
N PRO A 106 -11.98 1.20 -13.47
CA PRO A 106 -12.67 0.53 -14.57
C PRO A 106 -11.78 -0.41 -15.38
N THR A 107 -10.47 -0.41 -15.14
CA THR A 107 -9.48 -1.23 -15.86
C THR A 107 -8.51 -1.89 -14.87
N PRO A 108 -7.84 -2.97 -15.29
CA PRO A 108 -6.66 -3.52 -14.61
C PRO A 108 -5.70 -2.42 -14.13
N MET A 109 -5.18 -2.61 -12.92
CA MET A 109 -4.25 -1.69 -12.28
C MET A 109 -2.81 -2.18 -12.32
N PHE A 110 -2.55 -3.44 -12.01
CA PHE A 110 -1.20 -3.96 -11.94
C PHE A 110 -0.80 -4.56 -13.28
N GLU A 111 0.14 -3.93 -13.99
CA GLU A 111 0.58 -4.41 -15.31
C GLU A 111 1.22 -5.80 -15.22
N ASN A 112 0.64 -6.79 -15.90
CA ASN A 112 1.22 -8.12 -16.04
C ASN A 112 2.64 -8.06 -16.61
N ILE A 113 3.52 -8.92 -16.08
CA ILE A 113 4.89 -9.05 -16.59
C ILE A 113 4.82 -9.64 -18.00
N ASP A 114 5.12 -8.83 -19.00
CA ASP A 114 5.40 -9.32 -20.34
C ASP A 114 6.89 -9.67 -20.50
N LYS A 115 7.20 -10.42 -21.56
CA LYS A 115 8.56 -10.90 -21.87
C LYS A 115 9.57 -9.78 -22.16
N PHE A 116 9.15 -8.52 -22.20
CA PHE A 116 9.98 -7.38 -22.59
C PHE A 116 10.38 -6.51 -21.39
N ASN A 117 9.53 -6.39 -20.37
CA ASN A 117 9.77 -5.43 -19.29
C ASN A 117 10.50 -6.04 -18.07
N GLY A 118 10.41 -7.35 -17.83
CA GLY A 118 11.19 -8.08 -16.80
C GLY A 118 11.04 -7.58 -15.35
N VAL A 119 10.15 -6.60 -15.12
CA VAL A 119 9.79 -5.97 -13.86
C VAL A 119 8.29 -5.65 -13.99
N GLY A 120 7.49 -6.14 -13.05
CA GLY A 120 6.07 -5.84 -12.96
C GLY A 120 5.81 -4.51 -12.25
N ASP A 121 4.54 -4.21 -12.00
CA ASP A 121 4.14 -3.03 -11.24
C ASP A 121 4.53 -3.13 -9.75
N GLY A 122 4.37 -2.05 -9.01
CA GLY A 122 4.69 -1.91 -7.60
C GLY A 122 3.51 -1.37 -6.81
N ALA A 123 3.51 -1.65 -5.52
CA ALA A 123 2.59 -1.07 -4.56
C ALA A 123 3.39 -0.40 -3.44
N TYR A 124 3.01 0.83 -3.12
CA TYR A 124 3.65 1.69 -2.14
C TYR A 124 2.63 2.08 -1.07
N LEU A 125 2.95 1.80 0.19
CA LEU A 125 2.12 2.18 1.33
C LEU A 125 2.74 3.37 2.04
N LEU A 126 2.03 4.50 2.00
CA LEU A 126 2.42 5.77 2.59
C LEU A 126 1.56 6.04 3.83
N ASP A 127 2.17 6.53 4.92
CA ASP A 127 1.41 6.94 6.10
C ASP A 127 0.61 8.23 5.88
N GLU A 128 -0.12 8.67 6.90
CA GLU A 128 -0.98 9.86 6.84
C GLU A 128 -0.22 11.17 6.53
N PHE A 129 1.11 11.17 6.68
CA PHE A 129 1.99 12.29 6.35
C PHE A 129 2.72 12.11 5.01
N GLY A 130 2.48 11.00 4.31
CA GLY A 130 3.14 10.67 3.05
C GLY A 130 4.52 10.02 3.22
N ASN A 131 4.90 9.59 4.43
CA ASN A 131 6.17 8.85 4.58
C ASN A 131 5.99 7.42 4.06
N LEU A 132 6.95 6.94 3.26
CA LEU A 132 6.96 5.56 2.78
C LEU A 132 7.15 4.58 3.93
N ARG A 133 6.22 3.64 4.09
CA ARG A 133 6.21 2.66 5.19
C ARG A 133 6.57 1.28 4.71
N PHE A 134 6.06 0.90 3.56
CA PHE A 134 6.34 -0.36 2.92
C PHE A 134 6.17 -0.23 1.42
N TRP A 135 6.88 -1.06 0.68
CA TRP A 135 6.69 -1.18 -0.76
C TRP A 135 7.02 -2.60 -1.20
N THR A 136 6.42 -3.02 -2.31
CA THR A 136 6.79 -4.25 -2.99
C THR A 136 6.68 -4.03 -4.49
N ILE A 137 7.55 -4.70 -5.24
CA ILE A 137 7.48 -4.87 -6.69
C ILE A 137 7.51 -6.37 -6.95
N TYR A 138 6.91 -6.82 -8.04
CA TYR A 138 7.01 -8.21 -8.48
C TYR A 138 7.78 -8.30 -9.80
N ASN A 139 8.34 -9.47 -10.07
CA ASN A 139 9.25 -9.75 -11.17
C ASN A 139 9.00 -11.13 -11.78
#